data_AF-X0YZT1-F1
#
_entry.id   AF-X0YZT1-F1
#
_cell.length_a   1.000
_cell.length_b   1.000
_cell.length_c   1.000
_cell.angle_alpha   90.00
_cell.angle_beta   90.00
_cell.angle_gamma   90.00
#
_symmetry.space_group_name_H-M   'P 1'
#
loop_
_entity.id
_entity.type
_entity.pdbx_description
1 polymer ?
#
loop_
_entity_poly.entity_id
_entity_poly.type
_entity_poly.pdbx_seq_one_letter_code
_entity_poly.pdbx_strand_id
1 'polypeptide(L)'
;WLWGRRTENDTAKDILENKTIITRIPYSKDGVPATYLEVKPIMMSKFSKDKNAAWDLIKYITSKEKMAQWLVESGGIPARKDSLNMDVFEKAGIQWWMQGFANELPISVAMSPINWGPVSEANLRAVNYVIYGEKSAKDAAQWLLDTYNDLNEKDTL
;
A
#
# COMPACT_ATOMS: atom_id res chain seq x y z
N TRP A 1 9.35 2.31 2.89
CA TRP A 1 9.87 2.43 4.26
C TRP A 1 11.12 1.57 4.43
N LEU A 2 11.05 0.24 4.30
CA LEU A 2 12.22 -0.64 4.43
C LEU A 2 13.32 -0.38 3.37
N TRP A 3 12.94 0.01 2.15
CA TRP A 3 13.88 0.34 1.08
C TRP A 3 14.99 1.32 1.50
N GLY A 4 14.61 2.46 2.10
CA GLY A 4 15.57 3.48 2.55
C GLY A 4 16.42 3.05 3.75
N ARG A 5 16.06 1.96 4.45
CA ARG A 5 16.83 1.43 5.58
C ARG A 5 18.11 0.70 5.15
N ARG A 6 18.18 0.25 3.89
CA ARG A 6 19.33 -0.49 3.32
C ARG A 6 20.63 0.32 3.33
N THR A 7 20.52 1.64 3.34
CA THR A 7 21.67 2.56 3.27
C THR A 7 22.01 3.19 4.62
N GLU A 8 21.36 2.79 5.72
CA GLU A 8 21.61 3.38 7.04
C GLU A 8 22.96 2.96 7.63
N ASN A 9 23.34 1.68 7.51
CA ASN A 9 24.65 1.14 7.91
C ASN A 9 24.82 -0.32 7.41
N ASP A 10 26.04 -0.88 7.55
CA ASP A 10 26.38 -2.24 7.12
C ASP A 10 25.51 -3.33 7.78
N THR A 11 25.19 -3.17 9.06
CA THR A 11 24.34 -4.12 9.79
C THR A 11 22.92 -4.14 9.21
N ALA A 12 22.33 -2.96 8.97
CA ALA A 12 20.99 -2.84 8.38
C ALA A 12 20.97 -3.44 6.97
N LYS A 13 22.01 -3.18 6.17
CA LYS A 13 22.17 -3.77 4.84
C LYS A 13 22.22 -5.29 4.91
N ASP A 14 23.09 -5.86 5.74
CA ASP A 14 23.24 -7.31 5.88
C ASP A 14 21.94 -7.98 6.37
N ILE A 15 21.24 -7.37 7.33
CA ILE A 15 19.95 -7.88 7.79
C ILE A 15 18.94 -7.92 6.64
N LEU A 16 18.79 -6.82 5.91
CA LEU A 16 17.76 -6.69 4.88
C LEU A 16 18.08 -7.51 3.63
N GLU A 17 19.35 -7.62 3.24
CA GLU A 17 19.75 -8.28 2.00
C GLU A 17 20.07 -9.78 2.16
N ASN A 18 20.57 -10.20 3.34
CA ASN A 18 21.08 -11.56 3.52
C ASN A 18 20.36 -12.36 4.61
N LYS A 19 19.62 -11.71 5.52
CA LYS A 19 19.00 -12.37 6.69
C LYS A 19 17.48 -12.18 6.77
N THR A 20 16.87 -11.67 5.72
CA THR A 20 15.43 -11.40 5.65
C THR A 20 14.81 -12.20 4.51
N ILE A 21 13.62 -12.75 4.77
CA ILE A 21 12.74 -13.28 3.74
C ILE A 21 11.36 -12.63 3.89
N ILE A 22 10.65 -12.45 2.78
CA ILE A 22 9.27 -11.96 2.76
C ILE A 22 8.36 -13.18 2.62
N THR A 23 7.39 -13.29 3.53
CA THR A 23 6.38 -14.35 3.52
C THR A 23 5.00 -13.77 3.78
N ARG A 24 3.99 -14.57 3.46
CA ARG A 24 2.58 -14.23 3.67
C ARG A 24 2.28 -14.02 5.15
N ILE A 25 1.43 -13.04 5.43
CA ILE A 25 0.85 -12.84 6.76
C ILE A 25 0.00 -14.08 7.11
N PRO A 26 0.26 -14.76 8.24
CA PRO A 26 -0.57 -15.88 8.68
C PRO A 26 -2.03 -15.44 8.89
N TYR A 27 -2.97 -16.33 8.55
CA TYR A 27 -4.40 -16.13 8.75
C TYR A 27 -5.01 -17.37 9.40
N SER A 28 -6.16 -17.20 10.05
CA SER A 28 -6.86 -18.32 10.69
C SER A 28 -7.37 -19.32 9.65
N LYS A 29 -7.62 -20.57 10.08
CA LYS A 29 -8.08 -21.64 9.16
C LYS A 29 -9.41 -21.32 8.46
N ASP A 30 -10.25 -20.53 9.13
CA ASP A 30 -11.55 -20.04 8.67
C ASP A 30 -11.47 -18.61 8.09
N GLY A 31 -10.29 -18.00 8.08
CA GLY A 31 -10.07 -16.66 7.56
C GLY A 31 -9.90 -16.65 6.03
N VAL A 32 -10.32 -15.54 5.42
CA VAL A 32 -10.01 -15.24 4.02
C VAL A 32 -8.73 -14.39 3.99
N PRO A 33 -7.66 -14.83 3.30
CA PRO A 33 -6.46 -14.01 3.18
C PRO A 33 -6.79 -12.76 2.36
N ALA A 34 -6.50 -11.59 2.93
CA ALA A 34 -6.65 -10.32 2.25
C ALA A 34 -5.58 -9.34 2.73
N THR A 35 -5.09 -8.51 1.83
CA THR A 35 -4.20 -7.40 2.16
C THR A 35 -4.71 -6.12 1.54
N TYR A 36 -4.35 -5.00 2.17
CA TYR A 36 -4.62 -3.68 1.62
C TYR A 36 -3.72 -3.40 0.41
N LEU A 37 -4.32 -3.01 -0.73
CA LEU A 37 -3.56 -2.53 -1.89
C LEU A 37 -3.51 -1.00 -1.93
N GLU A 38 -2.37 -0.43 -1.53
CA GLU A 38 -2.08 0.98 -1.78
C GLU A 38 -1.67 1.19 -3.24
N VAL A 39 -2.31 2.12 -3.93
CA VAL A 39 -1.87 2.60 -5.24
C VAL A 39 -1.52 4.08 -5.12
N LYS A 40 -0.36 4.48 -5.66
CA LYS A 40 0.09 5.87 -5.69
C LYS A 40 -0.11 6.45 -7.09
N PRO A 41 -1.28 7.07 -7.38
CA PRO A 41 -1.52 7.65 -8.70
C PRO A 41 -0.69 8.92 -8.90
N ILE A 42 -0.28 9.16 -10.15
CA ILE A 42 0.12 10.50 -10.58
C ILE A 42 -1.13 11.20 -11.09
N MET A 43 -1.55 12.26 -10.39
CA MET A 43 -2.78 12.98 -10.69
C MET A 43 -2.49 14.34 -11.33
N MET A 44 -3.34 14.74 -12.27
CA MET A 44 -3.31 16.08 -12.84
C MET A 44 -4.23 17.00 -12.03
N SER A 45 -3.69 18.14 -11.58
CA SER A 45 -4.52 19.18 -10.96
C SER A 45 -5.58 19.69 -11.93
N LYS A 46 -6.82 19.79 -11.46
CA LYS A 46 -7.94 20.40 -12.21
C LYS A 46 -7.61 21.83 -12.67
N PHE A 47 -6.79 22.53 -11.89
CA PHE A 47 -6.38 23.92 -12.11
C PHE A 47 -5.07 24.07 -12.88
N SER A 48 -4.50 22.98 -13.42
CA SER A 48 -3.31 23.10 -14.27
C SER A 48 -3.59 24.07 -15.43
N LYS A 49 -2.70 25.06 -15.58
CA LYS A 49 -2.74 26.05 -16.66
C LYS A 49 -2.40 25.42 -18.01
N ASP A 50 -1.53 24.40 -17.99
CA ASP A 50 -1.18 23.62 -19.17
C ASP A 50 -1.46 22.13 -18.91
N LYS A 51 -2.65 21.69 -19.33
CA LYS A 51 -3.07 20.30 -19.16
C LYS A 51 -2.38 19.36 -20.16
N ASN A 52 -1.97 19.87 -21.32
CA ASN A 52 -1.33 19.05 -22.35
C ASN A 52 0.09 18.68 -21.91
N ALA A 53 0.88 19.67 -21.50
CA ALA A 53 2.23 19.40 -20.97
C ALA A 53 2.19 18.55 -19.70
N ALA A 54 1.21 18.78 -18.80
CA ALA A 54 1.02 17.95 -17.62
C ALA A 54 0.70 16.49 -18.00
N TRP A 55 -0.18 16.28 -19.00
CA TRP A 55 -0.49 14.94 -19.48
C TRP A 55 0.72 14.26 -20.14
N ASP A 56 1.51 14.99 -20.91
CA ASP A 56 2.75 14.48 -21.51
C ASP A 56 3.76 14.04 -20.44
N LEU A 57 3.89 14.81 -19.35
CA LEU A 57 4.72 14.43 -18.21
C LEU A 57 4.20 13.17 -17.52
N ILE A 58 2.89 13.05 -17.30
CA ILE A 58 2.28 11.84 -16.70
C ILE A 58 2.58 10.62 -17.57
N LYS A 59 2.40 10.71 -18.89
CA LYS A 59 2.74 9.62 -19.83
C LYS A 59 4.23 9.26 -19.76
N TYR A 60 5.11 10.25 -19.68
CA TYR A 60 6.55 10.02 -19.56
C TYR A 60 6.90 9.27 -18.27
N ILE A 61 6.44 9.76 -17.12
CA ILE A 61 6.73 9.15 -15.81
C ILE A 61 6.18 7.71 -15.74
N THR A 62 4.98 7.50 -16.30
CA THR A 62 4.30 6.20 -16.31
C THR A 62 4.65 5.33 -17.53
N SER A 63 5.64 5.72 -18.33
CA SER A 63 6.17 4.89 -19.40
C SER A 63 6.89 3.67 -18.83
N LYS A 64 7.02 2.61 -19.63
CA LYS A 64 7.57 1.32 -19.20
C LYS A 64 8.93 1.48 -18.53
N GLU A 65 9.86 2.13 -19.21
CA GLU A 65 11.25 2.28 -18.78
C GLU A 65 11.37 3.23 -17.58
N LYS A 66 10.63 4.34 -17.59
CA LYS A 66 10.72 5.34 -16.52
C LYS A 66 10.07 4.89 -15.23
N MET A 67 8.95 4.18 -15.31
CA MET A 67 8.33 3.55 -14.15
C MET A 67 9.26 2.51 -13.54
N ALA A 68 9.88 1.65 -14.36
CA ALA A 68 10.82 0.66 -13.86
C ALA A 68 12.04 1.30 -13.18
N GLN A 69 12.63 2.33 -13.81
CA GLN A 69 13.74 3.09 -13.24
C GLN A 69 13.38 3.69 -11.87
N TRP A 70 12.27 4.45 -11.81
CA TRP A 70 11.84 5.10 -10.56
C TRP A 70 11.58 4.08 -9.43
N LEU A 71 11.01 2.93 -9.76
CA LEU A 71 10.65 1.93 -8.76
C LEU A 71 11.82 1.09 -8.31
N VAL A 72 12.84 0.90 -9.16
CA VAL A 72 14.14 0.38 -8.72
C VAL A 72 14.79 1.32 -7.71
N GLU A 73 14.68 2.63 -7.90
CA GLU A 73 15.30 3.62 -7.01
C GLU A 73 14.51 3.85 -5.71
N SER A 74 13.23 3.46 -5.66
CA SER A 74 12.33 3.71 -4.52
C SER A 74 11.79 2.46 -3.83
N GLY A 75 12.04 1.27 -4.38
CA GLY A 75 11.65 -0.02 -3.81
C GLY A 75 10.16 -0.34 -3.92
N GLY A 76 9.47 0.20 -4.93
CA GLY A 76 8.05 -0.05 -5.19
C GLY A 76 7.79 -1.15 -6.23
N ILE A 77 6.54 -1.58 -6.33
CA ILE A 77 6.09 -2.57 -7.33
C ILE A 77 5.50 -1.82 -8.53
N PRO A 78 5.95 -2.10 -9.77
CA PRO A 78 5.35 -1.49 -10.95
C PRO A 78 3.88 -1.85 -11.12
N ALA A 79 3.04 -0.83 -11.30
CA ALA A 79 1.63 -1.02 -11.64
C ALA A 79 1.46 -1.60 -13.05
N ARG A 80 2.47 -1.45 -13.93
CA ARG A 80 2.47 -2.02 -15.27
C ARG A 80 3.20 -3.37 -15.30
N LYS A 81 2.57 -4.36 -15.92
CA LYS A 81 3.15 -5.71 -16.12
C LYS A 81 4.41 -5.70 -16.98
N ASP A 82 4.47 -4.82 -17.98
CA ASP A 82 5.63 -4.71 -18.88
C ASP A 82 6.85 -4.10 -18.20
N SER A 83 6.67 -3.16 -17.27
CA SER A 83 7.72 -2.66 -16.38
C SER A 83 8.17 -3.74 -15.40
N LEU A 84 7.23 -4.46 -14.77
CA LEU A 84 7.52 -5.50 -13.77
C LEU A 84 8.47 -6.59 -14.29
N ASN A 85 8.39 -6.90 -15.58
CA ASN A 85 9.18 -7.95 -16.23
C ASN A 85 10.55 -7.45 -16.76
N MET A 86 10.97 -6.22 -16.44
CA MET A 86 12.28 -5.71 -16.86
C MET A 86 13.42 -6.26 -15.99
N ASP A 87 14.58 -6.47 -16.60
CA ASP A 87 15.78 -7.01 -15.93
C ASP A 87 16.46 -6.02 -14.95
N VAL A 88 16.04 -4.76 -14.97
CA VAL A 88 16.59 -3.70 -14.11
C VAL A 88 16.43 -4.01 -12.61
N PHE A 89 15.37 -4.72 -12.22
CA PHE A 89 15.14 -5.14 -10.82
C PHE A 89 16.11 -6.23 -10.37
N GLU A 90 16.43 -7.16 -11.27
CA GLU A 90 17.41 -8.22 -11.04
C GLU A 90 18.83 -7.63 -10.95
N LYS A 91 19.18 -6.77 -11.91
CA LYS A 91 20.48 -6.06 -11.94
C LYS A 91 20.72 -5.19 -10.70
N ALA A 92 19.65 -4.62 -10.13
CA ALA A 92 19.72 -3.86 -8.89
C ALA A 92 19.75 -4.75 -7.62
N GLY A 93 19.57 -6.08 -7.75
CA GLY A 93 19.57 -7.03 -6.64
C GLY A 93 18.29 -7.03 -5.81
N ILE A 94 17.16 -6.57 -6.37
CA ILE A 94 15.92 -6.27 -5.61
C ILE A 94 14.71 -7.01 -6.13
N GLN A 95 14.88 -7.87 -7.13
CA GLN A 95 13.79 -8.65 -7.68
C GLN A 95 13.14 -9.54 -6.61
N TRP A 96 13.92 -10.16 -5.73
CA TRP A 96 13.40 -10.97 -4.62
C TRP A 96 12.48 -10.16 -3.68
N TRP A 97 12.88 -8.91 -3.41
CA TRP A 97 12.14 -7.97 -2.56
C TRP A 97 10.79 -7.64 -3.19
N MET A 98 10.84 -7.19 -4.45
CA MET A 98 9.67 -6.82 -5.22
C MET A 98 8.72 -8.01 -5.38
N GLN A 99 9.25 -9.18 -5.74
CA GLN A 99 8.45 -10.39 -5.94
C GLN A 99 7.82 -10.88 -4.64
N GLY A 100 8.52 -10.77 -3.52
CA GLY A 100 7.99 -11.13 -2.20
C GLY A 100 6.68 -10.41 -1.87
N PHE A 101 6.61 -9.09 -2.12
CA PHE A 101 5.36 -8.33 -1.96
C PHE A 101 4.39 -8.53 -3.14
N ALA A 102 4.89 -8.66 -4.37
CA ALA A 102 4.03 -8.87 -5.55
C ALA A 102 3.23 -10.19 -5.49
N ASN A 103 3.74 -11.20 -4.78
CA ASN A 103 3.05 -12.46 -4.53
C ASN A 103 1.74 -12.29 -3.74
N GLU A 104 1.56 -11.18 -3.02
CA GLU A 104 0.33 -10.90 -2.27
C GLU A 104 -0.70 -10.08 -3.09
N LEU A 105 -0.34 -9.60 -4.29
CA LEU A 105 -1.27 -8.85 -5.15
C LEU A 105 -2.55 -9.63 -5.51
N PRO A 106 -2.55 -10.96 -5.76
CA PRO A 106 -3.77 -11.70 -6.07
C PRO A 106 -4.84 -11.70 -4.97
N ILE A 107 -4.44 -11.48 -3.71
CA ILE A 107 -5.36 -11.40 -2.57
C ILE A 107 -5.58 -9.98 -2.08
N SER A 108 -4.93 -9.01 -2.74
CA SER A 108 -4.97 -7.61 -2.31
C SER A 108 -6.27 -6.93 -2.76
N VAL A 109 -6.78 -6.03 -1.92
CA VAL A 109 -8.03 -5.30 -2.16
C VAL A 109 -7.73 -3.80 -2.17
N ALA A 110 -8.10 -3.14 -3.26
CA ALA A 110 -8.02 -1.69 -3.36
C ALA A 110 -9.11 -1.02 -2.50
N MET A 111 -8.78 0.12 -1.91
CA MET A 111 -9.75 0.93 -1.17
C MET A 111 -10.89 1.43 -2.05
N SER A 112 -12.09 1.45 -1.47
CA SER A 112 -13.20 2.24 -1.98
C SER A 112 -12.82 3.73 -2.06
N PRO A 113 -13.30 4.48 -3.05
CA PRO A 113 -13.00 5.91 -3.21
C PRO A 113 -13.88 6.77 -2.28
N ILE A 114 -13.68 6.61 -0.96
CA ILE A 114 -14.41 7.29 0.11
C ILE A 114 -13.46 8.16 0.94
N ASN A 115 -14.00 9.06 1.75
CA ASN A 115 -13.28 9.79 2.79
C ASN A 115 -12.83 8.84 3.90
N TRP A 116 -11.64 8.27 3.74
CA TRP A 116 -11.09 7.31 4.69
C TRP A 116 -10.65 7.90 6.03
N GLY A 117 -10.56 9.22 6.18
CA GLY A 117 -10.09 9.86 7.42
C GLY A 117 -10.93 9.42 8.64
N PRO A 118 -12.23 9.74 8.66
CA PRO A 118 -13.13 9.32 9.75
C PRO A 118 -13.23 7.79 9.91
N VAL A 119 -13.26 7.06 8.80
CA VAL A 119 -13.35 5.59 8.81
C VAL A 119 -12.13 4.95 9.48
N SER A 120 -10.93 5.47 9.18
CA SER A 120 -9.67 4.98 9.74
C SER A 120 -9.57 5.29 11.23
N GLU A 121 -10.01 6.47 11.66
CA GLU A 121 -10.06 6.84 13.07
C GLU A 121 -11.01 5.92 13.85
N ALA A 122 -12.22 5.70 13.34
CA ALA A 122 -13.21 4.81 13.96
C ALA A 122 -12.68 3.36 14.06
N ASN A 123 -12.04 2.85 13.00
CA ASN A 123 -11.41 1.53 13.01
C ASN A 123 -10.35 1.38 14.12
N LEU A 124 -9.41 2.33 14.19
CA LEU A 124 -8.35 2.30 15.20
C LEU A 124 -8.92 2.42 16.62
N ARG A 125 -9.94 3.25 16.81
CA ARG A 125 -10.61 3.40 18.10
C ARG A 125 -11.33 2.12 18.53
N ALA A 126 -12.06 1.46 17.62
CA ALA A 126 -12.73 0.20 17.91
C ALA A 126 -11.74 -0.89 18.35
N VAL A 127 -10.60 -1.01 17.66
CA VAL A 127 -9.53 -1.94 18.03
C VAL A 127 -8.95 -1.59 19.41
N ASN A 128 -8.68 -0.31 19.67
CA ASN A 128 -8.17 0.15 20.96
C ASN A 128 -9.15 -0.15 22.11
N TYR A 129 -10.46 0.01 21.91
CA TYR A 129 -11.46 -0.35 22.93
C TYR A 129 -11.33 -1.80 23.38
N VAL A 130 -11.05 -2.71 22.46
CA VAL A 130 -10.87 -4.13 22.77
C VAL A 130 -9.51 -4.37 23.43
N ILE A 131 -8.43 -3.82 22.87
CA ILE A 131 -7.06 -4.01 23.38
C ILE A 131 -6.91 -3.50 24.82
N TYR A 132 -7.53 -2.36 25.13
CA TYR A 132 -7.47 -1.76 26.47
C TYR A 132 -8.58 -2.23 27.42
N GLY A 133 -9.43 -3.16 26.98
CA GLY A 133 -10.49 -3.74 27.83
C GLY A 133 -11.64 -2.78 28.16
N GLU A 134 -11.82 -1.70 27.39
CA GLU A 134 -12.90 -0.73 27.57
C GLU A 134 -14.25 -1.25 27.04
N LYS A 135 -14.22 -2.14 26.03
CA LYS A 135 -15.40 -2.80 25.47
C LYS A 135 -15.10 -4.26 25.14
N SER A 136 -16.12 -5.10 25.16
CA SER A 136 -16.03 -6.44 24.55
C SER A 136 -15.85 -6.31 23.02
N ALA A 137 -15.32 -7.34 22.37
CA ALA A 137 -15.19 -7.35 20.91
C ALA A 137 -16.55 -7.16 20.20
N LYS A 138 -17.62 -7.71 20.76
CA LYS A 138 -18.99 -7.56 20.24
C LYS A 138 -19.48 -6.11 20.36
N ASP A 139 -19.29 -5.48 21.51
CA ASP A 139 -19.76 -4.12 21.75
C ASP A 139 -18.94 -3.09 20.96
N ALA A 140 -17.63 -3.32 20.80
CA ALA A 140 -16.78 -2.49 19.95
C ALA A 140 -17.17 -2.61 18.47
N ALA A 141 -17.50 -3.82 17.99
CA ALA A 141 -17.97 -4.03 16.63
C ALA A 141 -19.32 -3.36 16.37
N GLN A 142 -20.27 -3.44 17.32
CA GLN A 142 -21.55 -2.74 17.20
C GLN A 142 -21.35 -1.22 17.17
N TRP A 143 -20.53 -0.69 18.08
CA TRP A 143 -20.19 0.73 18.09
C TRP A 143 -19.58 1.21 16.77
N LEU A 144 -18.71 0.40 16.16
CA LEU A 144 -18.10 0.72 14.87
C LEU A 144 -19.16 0.78 13.75
N LEU A 145 -20.09 -0.19 13.72
CA LEU A 145 -21.19 -0.20 12.76
C LEU A 145 -22.10 1.03 12.92
N ASP A 146 -22.48 1.36 14.15
CA ASP A 146 -23.31 2.53 14.44
C ASP A 146 -22.60 3.83 14.01
N THR A 147 -21.28 3.90 14.23
CA THR A 147 -20.45 5.04 13.79
C THR A 147 -20.42 5.16 12.27
N TYR A 148 -20.32 4.06 11.54
CA TYR A 148 -20.37 4.09 10.08
C TYR A 148 -21.72 4.54 9.54
N ASN A 149 -22.81 4.09 10.15
CA ASN A 149 -24.15 4.52 9.78
C ASN A 149 -24.31 6.04 9.99
N ASP A 150 -23.85 6.56 11.13
CA ASP A 150 -23.85 8.00 11.41
C ASP A 150 -23.01 8.80 10.40
N LEU A 151 -21.80 8.33 10.06
CA LEU A 151 -20.96 8.97 9.04
C LEU A 151 -21.64 9.01 7.66
N ASN A 152 -22.34 7.93 7.30
CA ASN A 152 -23.08 7.83 6.05
C ASN A 152 -24.29 8.76 6.04
N GLU A 153 -25.07 8.81 7.13
CA GLU A 153 -26.22 9.71 7.29
C GLU A 153 -25.82 11.19 7.21
N LYS A 154 -24.59 11.51 7.64
CA LYS A 154 -24.02 12.86 7.59
C LYS A 154 -23.33 13.20 6.27
N ASP A 155 -23.30 12.29 5.29
CA ASP A 155 -22.59 12.46 4.01
C ASP A 155 -21.10 12.81 4.19
N THR A 156 -20.45 12.13 5.16
CA THR A 156 -19.03 12.33 5.50
C THR A 156 -18.13 11.16 5.12
N LEU A 157 -18.72 10.08 4.58
CA LEU A 157 -18.02 9.02 3.87
C LEU A 157 -17.58 9.48 2.48
#